data_AF-A0A919L8F1-F1
#
_entry.id   AF-A0A919L8F1-F1
#
_cell.length_a   1.000
_cell.length_b   1.000
_cell.length_c   1.000
_cell.angle_alpha   90.00
_cell.angle_beta   90.00
_cell.angle_gamma   90.00
#
_symmetry.space_group_name_H-M   'P 1'
#
loop_
_entity.id
_entity.type
_entity.pdbx_description
1 polymer ?
#
loop_
_entity_poly.entity_id
_entity_poly.type
_entity_poly.pdbx_seq_one_letter_code
_entity_poly.pdbx_strand_id
1 'polypeptide(L)'
;MTQRNPRYFADPLVFDPLRWSSERKTDIVRNSYFPFGLGIRNCVGTHFSMLALAIVIAELAASVDLDFADKQPAVQATPTMHLANAMSATGSRI
;
A
#
# COMPACT_ATOMS: atom_id res chain seq x y z
N MET A 1 -3.25 -4.59 -15.85
CA MET A 1 -3.07 -4.12 -14.46
C MET A 1 -4.44 -3.73 -13.90
N THR A 2 -5.01 -4.50 -12.98
CA THR A 2 -6.41 -4.31 -12.52
C THR A 2 -6.55 -3.23 -11.45
N GLN A 3 -5.57 -3.10 -10.54
CA GLN A 3 -5.65 -2.15 -9.42
C GLN A 3 -5.70 -0.66 -9.81
N ARG A 4 -5.36 -0.32 -11.07
CA ARG A 4 -5.48 1.05 -11.61
C ARG A 4 -6.63 1.23 -12.61
N ASN A 5 -7.48 0.22 -12.78
CA ASN A 5 -8.53 0.25 -13.78
C ASN A 5 -9.81 0.88 -13.20
N PRO A 6 -10.32 1.99 -13.77
CA PRO A 6 -11.51 2.69 -13.28
C PRO A 6 -12.79 1.85 -13.36
N ARG A 7 -12.81 0.77 -14.18
CA ARG A 7 -13.90 -0.20 -14.20
C ARG A 7 -14.13 -0.88 -12.85
N TYR A 8 -13.07 -1.04 -12.05
CA TYR A 8 -13.12 -1.78 -10.79
C TYR A 8 -12.91 -0.92 -9.56
N PHE A 9 -12.30 0.26 -9.71
CA PHE A 9 -11.96 1.15 -8.60
C PHE A 9 -12.30 2.59 -8.98
N ALA A 10 -13.23 3.23 -8.26
CA ALA A 10 -13.45 4.66 -8.37
C ALA A 10 -12.19 5.42 -7.97
N ASP A 11 -11.81 6.44 -8.73
CA ASP A 11 -10.59 7.23 -8.54
C ASP A 11 -9.34 6.37 -8.28
N PRO A 12 -8.95 5.50 -9.23
CA PRO A 12 -7.96 4.44 -9.01
C PRO A 12 -6.53 4.95 -8.80
N LEU A 13 -6.29 6.25 -9.04
CA LEU A 13 -5.01 6.91 -8.85
C LEU A 13 -4.91 7.65 -7.51
N VAL A 14 -6.02 7.77 -6.78
CA VAL A 14 -6.06 8.43 -5.46
C VAL A 14 -5.71 7.41 -4.37
N PHE A 15 -4.82 7.80 -3.46
CA PHE A 15 -4.53 7.04 -2.25
C PHE A 15 -5.67 7.20 -1.24
N ASP A 16 -6.60 6.23 -1.25
CA ASP A 16 -7.78 6.20 -0.39
C ASP A 16 -7.75 4.92 0.48
N PRO A 17 -7.27 5.00 1.74
CA PRO A 17 -7.27 3.86 2.67
C PRO A 17 -8.68 3.39 3.05
N LEU A 18 -9.66 4.31 3.09
CA LEU A 18 -11.04 4.02 3.48
C LEU A 18 -11.77 3.17 2.45
N ARG A 19 -11.21 3.01 1.25
CA ARG A 19 -11.67 2.04 0.25
C ARG A 19 -11.80 0.62 0.81
N TRP A 20 -11.01 0.28 1.82
CA TRP A 20 -10.97 -1.05 2.43
C TRP A 20 -11.77 -1.15 3.74
N SER A 21 -12.55 -0.12 4.09
CA SER A 21 -13.34 -0.10 5.32
C SER A 21 -14.50 -1.10 5.27
N SER A 22 -15.07 -1.40 6.44
CA SER A 22 -16.27 -2.24 6.55
C SER A 22 -17.43 -1.71 5.73
N GLU A 23 -17.62 -0.39 5.72
CA GLU A 23 -18.74 0.32 5.11
C GLU A 23 -18.67 0.27 3.58
N ARG A 24 -17.46 0.29 3.00
CA ARG A 24 -17.22 0.34 1.56
C ARG A 24 -16.80 -0.99 0.95
N LYS A 25 -16.78 -2.06 1.74
CA LYS A 25 -16.36 -3.40 1.31
C LYS A 25 -17.15 -3.92 0.10
N THR A 26 -18.43 -3.55 0.00
CA THR A 26 -19.31 -3.93 -1.12
C THR A 26 -18.91 -3.31 -2.46
N ASP A 27 -18.16 -2.21 -2.45
CA ASP A 27 -17.71 -1.51 -3.65
C ASP A 27 -16.59 -2.30 -4.36
N ILE A 28 -15.95 -3.24 -3.66
CA ILE A 28 -14.83 -4.02 -4.17
C ILE A 28 -15.31 -5.24 -4.94
N VAL A 29 -15.14 -5.19 -6.26
CA VAL A 29 -15.38 -6.33 -7.13
C VAL A 29 -14.45 -7.50 -6.74
N ARG A 30 -15.01 -8.68 -6.51
CA ARG A 30 -14.24 -9.88 -6.16
C ARG A 30 -13.13 -10.13 -7.19
N ASN A 31 -11.92 -10.47 -6.71
CA ASN A 31 -10.74 -10.76 -7.52
C ASN A 31 -10.25 -9.59 -8.41
N SER A 32 -10.68 -8.34 -8.15
CA SER A 32 -10.14 -7.17 -8.85
C SER A 32 -8.84 -6.64 -8.22
N TYR A 33 -8.58 -6.99 -6.96
CA TYR A 33 -7.38 -6.64 -6.20
C TYR A 33 -6.62 -7.90 -5.76
N PHE A 34 -5.38 -8.04 -6.23
CA PHE A 34 -4.55 -9.22 -5.98
C PHE A 34 -3.05 -8.87 -5.96
N PRO A 35 -2.61 -8.01 -5.01
CA PRO A 35 -1.22 -7.54 -4.96
C PRO A 35 -0.19 -8.67 -4.76
N PHE A 36 -0.65 -9.82 -4.24
CA PHE A 36 0.16 -11.01 -4.00
C PHE A 36 -0.16 -12.17 -4.96
N GLY A 37 -0.85 -11.90 -6.07
CA GLY A 37 -1.33 -12.92 -7.01
C GLY A 37 -2.62 -13.62 -6.56
N LEU A 38 -3.09 -14.55 -7.40
CA LEU A 38 -4.33 -15.32 -7.23
C LEU A 38 -4.09 -16.81 -7.48
N GLY A 39 -4.88 -17.67 -6.84
CA GLY A 39 -4.87 -19.12 -7.05
C GLY A 39 -3.67 -19.84 -6.44
N ILE A 40 -3.34 -21.02 -6.97
CA ILE A 40 -2.31 -21.94 -6.42
C ILE A 40 -0.86 -21.43 -6.50
N ARG A 41 -0.64 -20.31 -7.20
CA ARG A 41 0.67 -19.66 -7.35
C ARG A 41 0.68 -18.27 -6.68
N ASN A 42 -0.25 -17.99 -5.77
CA ASN A 42 -0.19 -16.77 -4.98
C ASN A 42 1.08 -16.76 -4.09
N CYS A 43 1.47 -15.58 -3.63
CA CYS A 43 2.63 -15.44 -2.77
C CYS A 43 2.41 -16.20 -1.45
N VAL A 44 3.28 -17.17 -1.17
CA VAL A 44 3.29 -17.89 0.12
C VAL A 44 3.52 -16.94 1.30
N GLY A 45 4.18 -15.80 1.06
CA GLY A 45 4.45 -14.76 2.05
C GLY A 45 3.30 -13.80 2.34
N THR A 46 2.11 -13.95 1.72
CA THR A 46 1.00 -12.99 1.86
C THR A 46 0.68 -12.65 3.31
N HIS A 47 0.49 -13.67 4.16
CA HIS A 47 0.15 -13.47 5.57
C HIS A 47 1.29 -12.84 6.37
N PHE A 48 2.53 -13.27 6.11
CA PHE A 48 3.71 -12.71 6.75
C PHE A 48 3.87 -11.23 6.41
N SER A 49 3.75 -10.85 5.13
CA SER A 49 3.86 -9.47 4.69
C SER A 49 2.79 -8.57 5.30
N MET A 50 1.54 -9.03 5.40
CA MET A 50 0.46 -8.25 6.03
C MET A 50 0.72 -8.01 7.52
N LEU A 51 1.20 -9.02 8.24
CA LEU A 51 1.53 -8.90 9.66
C LEU A 51 2.74 -7.99 9.88
N ALA A 52 3.81 -8.17 9.10
CA ALA A 52 5.00 -7.33 9.18
C ALA A 52 4.66 -5.86 8.88
N LEU A 53 3.83 -5.60 7.87
CA LEU A 53 3.40 -4.24 7.54
C LEU A 53 2.56 -3.61 8.65
N ALA A 54 1.64 -4.36 9.27
CA ALA A 54 0.85 -3.88 10.39
C ALA A 54 1.73 -3.48 11.59
N ILE A 55 2.76 -4.28 11.91
CA ILE A 55 3.72 -3.99 12.98
C ILE A 55 4.52 -2.73 12.65
N VAL A 56 5.05 -2.62 11.43
CA VAL A 56 5.82 -1.44 11.02
C VAL A 56 4.97 -0.16 11.10
N ILE A 57 3.72 -0.20 10.63
CA ILE A 57 2.82 0.96 10.71
C ILE A 57 2.50 1.31 12.16
N ALA A 58 2.22 0.31 13.01
CA ALA A 58 1.94 0.52 14.42
C ALA A 58 3.13 1.16 15.15
N GLU A 59 4.35 0.67 14.89
CA GLU A 59 5.57 1.22 15.50
C GLU A 59 5.84 2.65 15.03
N LEU A 60 5.69 2.92 13.72
CA LEU A 60 5.83 4.28 13.19
C LEU A 60 4.81 5.23 13.82
N ALA A 61 3.54 4.83 13.91
CA ALA A 61 2.49 5.65 14.50
C ALA A 61 2.68 5.89 16.01
N ALA A 62 3.35 4.98 16.71
CA ALA A 62 3.55 5.07 18.16
C ALA A 62 4.83 5.82 18.58
N SER A 63 5.84 5.87 17.72
CA SER A 63 7.20 6.26 18.13
C SER A 63 7.77 7.50 17.45
N VAL A 64 7.20 7.92 16.32
CA VAL A 64 7.72 9.06 15.54
C VAL A 64 6.60 10.04 15.18
N ASP A 65 6.93 11.33 15.23
CA ASP A 65 6.15 12.35 14.54
C ASP A 65 6.54 12.37 13.07
N LEU A 66 5.57 12.39 12.15
CA LEU A 66 5.80 12.22 10.71
C LEU A 66 5.43 13.49 9.95
N ASP A 67 6.41 14.07 9.27
CA ASP A 67 6.20 15.20 8.37
C ASP A 67 5.88 14.77 6.94
N PHE A 68 5.16 15.64 6.22
CA PHE A 68 4.95 15.47 4.79
C PHE A 68 6.24 15.74 4.01
N ALA A 69 6.57 14.83 3.08
CA ALA A 69 7.66 15.07 2.15
C ALA A 69 7.29 16.20 1.17
N ASP A 70 8.26 17.06 0.84
CA ASP A 70 8.09 18.18 -0.09
C ASP A 70 7.63 17.75 -1.49
N LYS A 71 7.99 16.52 -1.89
CA LYS A 71 7.69 15.96 -3.20
C LYS A 71 7.36 14.49 -3.09
N GLN A 72 6.41 14.06 -3.91
CA GLN A 72 6.12 12.63 -4.05
C GLN A 72 7.33 11.93 -4.67
N PRO A 73 7.86 10.87 -4.04
CA PRO A 73 9.06 10.21 -4.53
C PRO A 73 8.79 9.51 -5.87
N ALA A 74 9.77 9.56 -6.77
CA ALA A 74 9.72 8.83 -8.01
C ALA A 74 9.78 7.32 -7.74
N VAL A 75 8.92 6.55 -8.41
CA VAL A 75 8.90 5.09 -8.32
C VAL A 75 9.65 4.51 -9.53
N GLN A 76 10.59 3.61 -9.27
CA GLN A 76 11.33 2.88 -10.29
C GLN A 76 10.79 1.46 -10.43
N ALA A 77 10.47 1.07 -11.68
CA ALA A 77 10.03 -0.28 -12.02
C ALA A 77 11.21 -1.07 -12.60
N THR A 78 11.87 -1.88 -11.77
CA THR A 78 12.82 -2.93 -12.19
C THR A 78 12.16 -4.30 -11.95
N PRO A 79 12.87 -5.44 -11.82
CA PRO A 79 12.23 -6.69 -11.36
C PRO A 79 11.44 -6.53 -10.04
N THR A 80 11.78 -5.54 -9.21
CA THR A 80 10.99 -5.10 -8.06
C THR A 80 10.65 -3.61 -8.18
N MET A 81 9.42 -3.24 -7.82
CA MET A 81 9.02 -1.84 -7.76
C MET A 81 9.50 -1.24 -6.43
N HIS A 82 10.27 -0.17 -6.51
CA HIS A 82 10.85 0.51 -5.35
C HIS A 82 10.97 2.01 -5.63
N LEU A 83 11.28 2.79 -4.60
CA LEU A 83 11.54 4.22 -4.77
C LEU A 83 12.87 4.41 -5.50
N ALA A 84 12.92 5.34 -6.45
CA ALA A 84 14.13 5.63 -7.23
C ALA A 84 15.26 6.15 -6.34
N ASN A 85 14.93 6.82 -5.24
CA ASN A 85 15.86 7.33 -4.25
C ASN A 85 15.36 6.99 -2.85
N ALA A 86 16.28 6.86 -1.89
CA ALA A 86 15.92 6.76 -0.48
C ALA A 86 15.15 8.02 -0.04
N MET A 87 14.08 7.83 0.72
CA MET A 87 13.37 8.94 1.35
C MET A 87 14.09 9.33 2.64
N SER A 88 14.43 10.60 2.77
CA SER A 88 14.72 11.19 4.08
C SER A 88 13.42 11.25 4.88
N ALA A 89 13.31 10.44 5.93
CA ALA A 89 12.25 10.59 6.92
C ALA A 89 12.76 11.57 7.99
N THR A 90 12.22 12.78 7.99
CA THR A 90 12.36 13.69 9.13
C THR A 90 11.25 13.33 10.09
N GLY A 91 11.60 12.77 11.23
CA GLY A 91 10.67 12.52 12.31
C GLY A 91 11.38 12.64 13.64
N SER A 92 10.84 13.48 14.53
CA SER A 92 11.32 13.52 15.91
C SER A 92 10.69 12.37 16.68
N ARG A 93 11.47 11.75 17.55
CA ARG A 93 10.95 10.74 18.48
C ARG A 93 10.01 11.43 19.47
N ILE A 94 8.84 10.84 19.69
CA ILE A 94 7.88 11.29 20.70
C ILE A 94 8.40 10.93 22.10
#